data_AF-A0A803QY63-F1
#
_entry.id   AF-A0A803QY63-F1
#
_cell.length_a   1.000
_cell.length_b   1.000
_cell.length_c   1.000
_cell.angle_alpha   90.00
_cell.angle_beta   90.00
_cell.angle_gamma   90.00
#
_symmetry.space_group_name_H-M   'P 1'
#
loop_
_entity.id
_entity.type
_entity.pdbx_description
1 polymer ?
#
loop_
_entity_poly.entity_id
_entity_poly.type
_entity_poly.pdbx_seq_one_letter_code
_entity_poly.pdbx_strand_id
1 'polypeptide(L)'
;MVDWLYAKTKSLRRAKMASNAAVPFWRSAGMTYITYSNICANLVRNCLKEPFKAETLQREKVHFAVSKWSNGIPEKPTIRSDSGEE
;
A
#
# COMPACT_ATOMS: atom_id res chain seq x y z
N MET A 1 11.75 41.12 -38.21
CA MET A 1 12.68 39.98 -37.95
C MET A 1 12.76 39.63 -36.47
N VAL A 2 12.71 40.60 -35.56
CA VAL A 2 12.68 40.40 -34.09
C VAL A 2 11.37 39.79 -33.57
N ASP A 3 10.23 40.07 -34.19
CA ASP A 3 8.92 39.53 -33.79
C ASP A 3 8.75 38.02 -34.05
N TRP A 4 9.43 37.50 -35.07
CA TRP A 4 9.44 36.06 -35.36
C TRP A 4 10.21 35.27 -34.30
N LEU A 5 11.25 35.87 -33.73
CA LEU A 5 12.05 35.28 -32.65
C LEU A 5 11.28 35.27 -31.31
N TYR A 6 10.43 36.28 -31.08
CA TYR A 6 9.56 36.39 -29.91
C TYR A 6 8.39 35.38 -29.96
N ALA A 7 7.81 35.15 -31.15
CA ALA A 7 6.81 34.11 -31.35
C ALA A 7 7.40 32.70 -31.17
N LYS A 8 8.66 32.48 -31.58
CA LYS A 8 9.34 31.18 -31.48
C LYS A 8 9.79 30.84 -30.04
N THR A 9 10.01 31.84 -29.18
CA THR A 9 10.29 31.63 -27.74
C THR A 9 9.04 31.31 -26.93
N LYS A 10 7.83 31.62 -27.43
CA LYS A 10 6.56 31.21 -26.80
C LYS A 10 6.15 29.76 -27.15
N SER A 11 6.81 29.14 -28.12
CA SER A 11 6.53 27.77 -28.62
C SER A 11 7.01 26.63 -27.71
N LEU A 12 7.60 26.91 -26.54
CA LEU A 12 8.15 25.84 -25.70
C LEU A 12 7.84 25.96 -24.21
N ARG A 13 6.72 26.58 -23.86
CA ARG A 13 5.98 26.11 -22.68
C ARG A 13 5.29 24.81 -23.08
N ARG A 14 6.08 23.73 -23.20
CA ARG A 14 5.57 22.37 -23.00
C ARG A 14 4.82 22.46 -21.69
N ALA A 15 3.48 22.42 -21.74
CA ALA A 15 2.70 22.05 -20.59
C ALA A 15 3.27 20.71 -20.17
N LYS A 16 4.10 20.74 -19.13
CA LYS A 16 4.48 19.56 -18.40
C LYS A 16 3.15 19.13 -17.79
N MET A 17 2.39 18.32 -18.52
CA MET A 17 1.41 17.44 -17.91
C MET A 17 2.24 16.70 -16.88
N ALA A 18 2.21 17.19 -15.65
CA ALA A 18 2.48 16.32 -14.53
C ALA A 18 1.43 15.23 -14.73
N SER A 19 1.87 14.08 -15.23
CA SER A 19 1.18 12.86 -14.88
C SER A 19 1.12 12.96 -13.36
N ASN A 20 -0.05 13.27 -12.82
CA ASN A 20 -0.38 12.79 -11.49
C ASN A 20 -0.18 11.29 -11.66
N ALA A 21 1.05 10.84 -11.38
CA ALA A 21 1.55 9.54 -11.77
C ALA A 21 0.52 8.59 -11.22
N ALA A 22 -0.21 7.90 -12.13
CA ALA A 22 -1.48 7.26 -11.82
C ALA A 22 -1.34 6.54 -10.48
N VAL A 23 -1.86 7.18 -9.42
CA VAL A 23 -1.56 6.74 -8.06
C VAL A 23 -2.21 5.37 -7.98
N PRO A 24 -1.45 4.28 -7.76
CA PRO A 24 -2.03 2.95 -7.78
C PRO A 24 -3.22 2.91 -6.82
N PHE A 25 -4.32 2.27 -7.20
CA PHE A 25 -5.59 2.39 -6.48
C PHE A 25 -5.47 2.13 -4.97
N TRP A 26 -4.58 1.23 -4.55
CA TRP A 26 -4.30 0.89 -3.16
C TRP A 26 -3.64 2.03 -2.39
N ARG A 27 -2.80 2.86 -3.04
CA ARG A 27 -2.26 4.10 -2.45
C ARG A 27 -3.34 5.14 -2.23
N SER A 28 -4.28 5.27 -3.17
CA SER A 28 -5.42 6.18 -3.05
C SER A 28 -6.36 5.78 -1.92
N ALA A 29 -6.44 4.47 -1.61
CA ALA A 29 -7.20 3.93 -0.49
C ALA A 29 -6.48 4.00 0.87
N GLY A 30 -5.31 4.65 0.94
CA GLY A 30 -4.53 4.75 2.18
C GLY A 30 -3.85 3.43 2.60
N MET A 31 -3.82 2.42 1.74
CA MET A 31 -3.12 1.16 2.01
C MET A 31 -1.65 1.25 1.62
N THR A 32 -0.80 0.58 2.39
CA THR A 32 0.60 0.38 2.01
C THR A 32 0.72 -0.74 0.98
N TYR A 33 1.83 -0.76 0.25
CA TYR A 33 2.15 -1.85 -0.67
C TYR A 33 2.24 -3.20 0.07
N ILE A 34 2.74 -3.19 1.31
CA ILE A 34 2.86 -4.38 2.16
C ILE A 34 1.47 -4.95 2.45
N THR A 35 0.54 -4.09 2.88
CA THR A 35 -0.86 -4.48 3.15
C THR A 35 -1.52 -5.05 1.90
N TYR A 36 -1.36 -4.37 0.75
CA TYR A 36 -1.90 -4.82 -0.53
C TYR A 36 -1.37 -6.21 -0.91
N SER A 37 -0.05 -6.40 -0.87
CA SER A 37 0.58 -7.66 -1.27
C SER A 37 0.19 -8.82 -0.36
N ASN A 38 0.05 -8.57 0.94
CA ASN A 38 -0.39 -9.58 1.90
C ASN A 38 -1.84 -10.03 1.61
N ILE A 39 -2.75 -9.10 1.30
CA ILE A 39 -4.13 -9.44 0.94
C ILE A 39 -4.17 -10.31 -0.32
N CYS A 40 -3.43 -9.95 -1.37
CA CYS A 40 -3.34 -10.76 -2.58
C CYS A 40 -2.79 -12.16 -2.31
N ALA A 41 -1.75 -12.26 -1.48
CA ALA A 41 -1.19 -13.55 -1.11
C ALA A 41 -2.19 -14.41 -0.32
N ASN A 42 -3.00 -13.79 0.54
CA ASN A 42 -4.01 -14.51 1.32
C ASN A 42 -5.16 -15.04 0.44
N LEU A 43 -5.62 -14.23 -0.51
CA LEU A 43 -6.62 -14.67 -1.50
C LEU A 43 -6.12 -15.88 -2.29
N VAL A 44 -4.86 -15.86 -2.74
CA VAL A 44 -4.27 -16.97 -3.48
C VAL A 44 -4.17 -18.23 -2.62
N ARG A 45 -3.76 -18.11 -1.35
CA ARG A 45 -3.67 -19.26 -0.41
C ARG A 45 -5.03 -19.90 -0.14
N ASN A 46 -6.09 -19.11 -0.06
CA ASN A 46 -7.44 -19.62 0.15
C ASN A 46 -7.99 -20.45 -1.02
N CYS A 47 -7.44 -20.26 -2.23
CA CYS A 47 -7.78 -21.04 -3.42
C CYS A 47 -7.03 -22.37 -3.54
N LEU A 48 -6.11 -22.71 -2.62
CA LEU A 48 -5.39 -23.99 -2.66
C LEU A 48 -6.28 -25.16 -2.21
N LYS A 49 -5.97 -26.35 -2.73
CA LYS A 49 -6.57 -27.61 -2.30
C LYS A 49 -5.90 -28.12 -1.01
N GLU A 50 -6.65 -28.86 -0.20
CA GLU A 50 -6.07 -29.62 0.92
C GLU A 50 -5.09 -30.68 0.39
N PRO A 51 -3.91 -30.88 1.02
CA PRO A 51 -3.48 -30.40 2.35
C PRO A 51 -2.67 -29.08 2.36
N PHE A 52 -2.35 -28.53 1.20
CA PHE A 52 -1.44 -27.37 1.07
C PHE A 52 -2.05 -26.09 1.64
N LYS A 53 -3.39 -26.01 1.66
CA LYS A 53 -4.11 -24.92 2.32
C LYS A 53 -3.85 -24.93 3.84
N ALA A 54 -3.95 -26.08 4.50
CA ALA A 54 -3.66 -26.19 5.94
C ALA A 54 -2.22 -25.80 6.31
N GLU A 55 -1.24 -26.18 5.49
CA GLU A 55 0.17 -25.79 5.71
C GLU A 55 0.41 -24.28 5.53
N THR A 56 -0.25 -23.67 4.55
CA THR A 56 -0.09 -22.24 4.26
C THR A 56 -0.86 -21.33 5.21
N LEU A 57 -1.98 -21.81 5.78
CA LEU A 57 -2.79 -21.08 6.74
C LEU A 57 -2.03 -20.75 8.04
N GLN A 58 -1.06 -21.57 8.44
CA GLN A 58 -0.22 -21.28 9.61
C GLN A 58 0.62 -20.02 9.43
N ARG A 59 0.98 -19.68 8.19
CA ARG A 59 1.82 -18.51 7.87
C ARG A 59 1.03 -17.19 7.88
N GLU A 60 -0.29 -17.25 7.84
CA GLU A 60 -1.15 -16.06 7.89
C GLU A 60 -1.35 -15.52 9.30
N LYS A 61 -1.26 -16.38 10.32
CA LYS A 61 -1.48 -15.99 11.72
C LYS A 61 -0.33 -15.14 12.22
N VAL A 62 -0.54 -13.83 12.32
CA VAL A 62 0.44 -12.90 12.89
C VAL A 62 -0.07 -12.38 14.23
N HIS A 63 0.53 -12.86 15.32
CA HIS A 63 0.21 -12.43 16.69
C HIS A 63 1.27 -11.44 17.17
N PHE A 64 0.88 -10.18 17.33
CA PHE A 64 1.76 -9.15 17.88
C PHE A 64 0.97 -8.07 18.62
N ALA A 65 1.62 -7.49 19.64
CA ALA A 65 1.10 -6.36 20.38
C ALA A 65 1.91 -5.11 20.02
N VAL A 66 1.21 -4.04 19.62
CA VAL A 66 1.84 -2.75 19.34
C VAL A 66 1.46 -1.78 20.45
N SER A 67 2.46 -1.27 21.17
CA SER A 67 2.29 -0.15 22.10
C SER A 67 2.87 1.10 21.47
N LYS A 68 2.08 2.16 21.41
CA LYS A 68 2.58 3.49 21.08
C LYS A 68 3.31 4.04 22.31
N TRP A 69 4.54 4.48 22.12
CA TRP A 69 5.28 5.17 23.18
C TRP A 69 5.05 6.66 23.04
N SER A 70 4.62 7.31 24.11
CA SER A 70 4.48 8.77 24.15
C SER A 70 5.00 9.30 25.48
N ASN A 71 5.75 10.41 25.45
CA ASN A 71 6.31 11.04 26.65
C ASN A 71 7.12 10.10 27.56
N GLY A 72 7.78 9.08 26.97
CA GLY A 72 8.59 8.10 27.71
C GLY A 72 7.80 6.98 28.41
N ILE A 73 6.47 6.96 28.32
CA ILE A 73 5.62 5.93 28.91
C ILE A 73 4.97 5.10 27.78
N PRO A 74 4.97 3.76 27.87
CA PRO A 74 4.24 2.92 26.94
C PRO A 74 2.74 3.06 27.16
N GLU A 75 1.99 3.38 26.10
CA GLU A 75 0.53 3.33 26.12
C GLU A 75 0.05 1.87 26.13
N LYS A 76 -1.23 1.67 26.51
CA LYS A 76 -1.86 0.35 26.55
C LYS A 76 -1.63 -0.39 25.22
N PRO A 77 -1.06 -1.61 25.25
CA PRO A 77 -0.79 -2.37 24.04
C PRO A 77 -2.09 -2.65 23.29
N THR A 78 -2.09 -2.33 22.00
CA THR A 78 -3.12 -2.81 21.07
C THR A 78 -2.69 -4.19 20.61
N ILE A 79 -3.38 -5.22 21.11
CA ILE A 79 -3.14 -6.61 20.73
C ILE A 79 -3.88 -6.86 19.42
N ARG A 80 -3.14 -7.24 18.37
CA ARG A 80 -3.73 -7.79 17.15
C ARG A 80 -3.74 -9.31 17.29
N SER A 81 -4.87 -9.85 17.74
CA SER A 81 -5.16 -11.28 17.72
C SER A 81 -5.93 -11.55 16.42
N ASP A 82 -5.26 -12.11 15.42
CA ASP A 82 -5.96 -12.71 14.27
C ASP A 82 -6.48 -14.09 14.68
N SER A 83 -7.42 -14.10 15.61
CA SER A 83 -8.22 -15.29 15.91
C SER A 83 -9.49 -15.16 15.08
N GLY A 84 -9.45 -15.73 13.88
CA GLY A 84 -10.64 -15.97 13.09
C GLY A 84 -11.58 -16.89 13.87
N GLU A 85 -12.56 -16.30 14.54
CA GLU A 85 -13.75 -17.02 14.96
C GLU A 85 -14.65 -17.15 13.72
N GLU A 86 -14.61 -18.37 13.18
CA GLU A 86 -15.50 -19.03 12.19
C GLU A 86 -15.75 -18.37 10.82
#